data_AF-A0A8T1RKI1-F1
#
_entry.id   AF-A0A8T1RKI1-F1
#
_cell.length_a   1.000
_cell.length_b   1.000
_cell.length_c   1.000
_cell.angle_alpha   90.00
_cell.angle_beta   90.00
_cell.angle_gamma   90.00
#
_symmetry.space_group_name_H-M   'P 1'
#
loop_
_entity.id
_entity.type
_entity.pdbx_description
1 polymer ?
#
loop_
_entity_poly.entity_id
_entity_poly.type
_entity_poly.pdbx_seq_one_letter_code
_entity_poly.pdbx_strand_id
1 'polypeptide(L)'
;MKLFCHSAGLQDGSSSYIPDGEMVKKIVKGCGGFPLALKVVGKSLCGKPAVAWLVRVAKWSDGCSILDTDIESELLENLQSSLDFKGPEMILGECFMDLGSFPEDQRIPVATLIDMWSELYEPVVDGIHAIANLHEINNLNLVSLVATRQDVSEVGSYCSEDFVLQHDLLRELAIHQCRKEPFEQRKRLIIDISGNINIPKWWTEEREQPIDAQLLSISTGEKFSSRWCNILPTKVEGA
;
A
#
# COMPACT_ATOMS: atom_id res chain seq x y z
N MET A 1 11.12 13.63 15.74
CA MET A 1 12.45 13.77 15.10
C MET A 1 13.32 12.52 15.23
N LYS A 2 13.65 12.04 16.44
CA LYS A 2 14.54 10.87 16.64
C LYS A 2 14.12 9.61 15.86
N LEU A 3 12.82 9.28 15.88
CA LEU A 3 12.27 8.12 15.17
C LEU A 3 12.54 8.20 13.66
N PHE A 4 12.23 9.34 13.04
CA PHE A 4 12.48 9.55 11.62
C PHE A 4 13.98 9.42 11.26
N CYS A 5 14.86 10.06 12.03
CA CYS A 5 16.31 9.98 11.78
C CYS A 5 16.84 8.54 11.89
N HIS A 6 16.31 7.76 12.84
CA HIS A 6 16.63 6.35 12.97
C HIS A 6 16.13 5.55 11.76
N SER A 7 14.87 5.72 11.38
CA SER A 7 14.29 5.03 10.21
C SER A 7 14.97 5.40 8.89
N ALA A 8 15.48 6.62 8.77
CA ALA A 8 16.22 7.09 7.60
C ALA A 8 17.71 6.71 7.59
N GLY A 9 18.19 5.94 8.58
CA GLY A 9 19.58 5.46 8.63
C GLY A 9 20.61 6.56 8.92
N LEU A 10 20.21 7.67 9.57
CA LEU A 10 21.09 8.82 9.82
C LEU A 10 21.96 8.67 11.08
N GLN A 11 21.76 7.62 11.89
CA GLN A 11 22.48 7.42 13.16
C GLN A 11 23.76 6.59 13.01
N ASP A 12 23.84 5.73 12.00
CA ASP A 12 24.87 4.68 11.92
C ASP A 12 26.09 5.10 11.09
N GLY A 13 26.26 6.40 10.82
CA GLY A 13 27.38 6.93 10.00
C GLY A 13 27.44 6.40 8.56
N SER A 14 26.47 5.57 8.17
CA SER A 14 26.42 4.83 6.90
C SER A 14 25.71 5.62 5.80
N SER A 15 25.08 6.75 6.13
CA SER A 15 24.44 7.62 5.16
C SER A 15 25.48 8.43 4.41
N SER A 16 25.45 8.35 3.07
CA SER A 16 26.28 9.17 2.19
C SER A 16 25.91 10.66 2.22
N TYR A 17 24.76 10.99 2.81
CA TYR A 17 24.24 12.35 2.93
C TYR A 17 23.62 12.60 4.31
N ILE A 18 23.97 13.73 4.93
CA ILE A 18 23.35 14.19 6.18
C ILE A 18 22.46 15.39 5.82
N PRO A 19 21.12 15.26 5.93
CA PRO A 19 20.20 16.35 5.65
C PRO A 19 20.33 17.46 6.70
N ASP A 20 20.09 18.71 6.27
CA ASP A 20 20.02 19.84 7.19
C ASP A 20 18.87 19.69 8.21
N GLY A 21 19.05 20.27 9.40
CA GLY A 21 18.08 20.20 10.48
C GLY A 21 16.72 20.79 10.11
N GLU A 22 16.67 21.87 9.31
CA GLU A 22 15.41 22.46 8.86
C GLU A 22 14.68 21.56 7.86
N MET A 23 15.41 20.87 6.99
CA MET A 23 14.85 19.87 6.08
C MET A 23 14.19 18.73 6.85
N VAL A 24 14.87 18.20 7.87
CA VAL A 24 14.33 17.14 8.74
C VAL A 24 13.08 17.63 9.47
N LYS A 25 13.08 18.86 10.01
CA LYS A 25 11.90 19.44 10.69
C LYS A 25 10.70 19.54 9.75
N LYS A 26 10.89 19.98 8.50
CA LYS A 26 9.80 20.07 7.51
C LYS A 26 9.18 18.70 7.22
N ILE A 27 9.99 17.67 7.01
CA ILE A 27 9.51 16.30 6.79
C ILE A 27 8.81 15.76 8.04
N VAL A 28 9.37 15.97 9.23
CA VAL A 28 8.71 15.52 10.47
C VAL A 28 7.36 16.20 10.66
N LYS A 29 7.25 17.49 10.28
CA LYS A 29 5.99 18.24 10.36
C LYS A 29 4.95 17.69 9.38
N GLY A 30 5.30 17.43 8.11
CA GLY A 30 4.35 16.89 7.13
C GLY A 30 3.90 15.45 7.42
N CYS A 31 4.63 14.72 8.28
CA CYS A 31 4.17 13.44 8.82
C CYS A 31 3.11 13.58 9.94
N GLY A 32 2.71 14.79 10.32
CA GLY A 32 1.68 15.04 11.36
C GLY A 32 2.02 14.53 12.75
N GLY A 33 3.28 14.12 13.00
CA GLY A 33 3.68 13.44 14.23
C GLY A 33 3.30 11.96 14.33
N PHE A 34 2.68 11.38 13.30
CA PHE A 34 2.29 9.97 13.29
C PHE A 34 3.54 9.05 13.24
N PRO A 35 3.73 8.16 14.24
CA PRO A 35 4.93 7.32 14.29
C PRO A 35 5.12 6.43 13.07
N LEU A 36 4.04 5.87 12.52
CA LEU A 36 4.09 5.03 11.32
C LEU A 36 4.51 5.84 10.09
N ALA A 37 3.93 7.03 9.89
CA ALA A 37 4.30 7.91 8.79
C ALA A 37 5.79 8.29 8.84
N LEU A 38 6.29 8.62 10.03
CA LEU A 38 7.72 8.91 10.23
C LEU A 38 8.61 7.71 9.85
N LYS A 39 8.18 6.48 10.17
CA LYS A 39 8.91 5.25 9.80
C LYS A 39 8.89 5.01 8.30
N VAL A 40 7.72 5.10 7.66
CA VAL A 40 7.55 4.90 6.22
C VAL A 40 8.36 5.91 5.42
N VAL A 41 8.20 7.20 5.72
CA VAL A 41 8.90 8.28 5.01
C VAL A 41 10.41 8.18 5.29
N GLY A 42 10.80 7.87 6.53
CA GLY A 42 12.20 7.63 6.88
C GLY A 42 12.82 6.51 6.05
N LYS A 43 12.17 5.35 5.98
CA LYS A 43 12.65 4.21 5.17
C LYS A 43 12.68 4.52 3.67
N SER A 44 11.71 5.27 3.14
CA SER A 44 11.69 5.70 1.73
C SER A 44 12.89 6.57 1.34
N LEU A 45 13.52 7.22 2.32
CA LEU A 45 14.67 8.12 2.18
C LEU A 45 16.01 7.47 2.56
N CYS A 46 15.97 6.32 3.24
CA CYS A 46 17.16 5.61 3.70
C CYS A 46 18.05 5.25 2.50
N GLY A 47 19.32 5.67 2.55
CA GLY A 47 20.28 5.43 1.47
C GLY A 47 20.03 6.22 0.17
N LYS A 48 19.01 7.09 0.10
CA LYS A 48 18.75 7.90 -1.09
C LYS A 48 19.69 9.12 -1.14
N PRO A 49 20.09 9.58 -2.35
CA PRO A 49 20.98 10.73 -2.52
C PRO A 49 20.31 12.05 -2.11
N ALA A 50 21.12 13.08 -1.83
CA ALA A 50 20.66 14.41 -1.40
C ALA A 50 19.52 15.00 -2.25
N VAL A 51 19.55 14.78 -3.57
CA VAL A 51 18.50 15.27 -4.48
C VAL A 51 17.12 14.71 -4.15
N ALA A 52 17.01 13.44 -3.71
CA ALA A 52 15.75 12.82 -3.34
C ALA A 52 15.13 13.46 -2.09
N TRP A 53 15.98 13.93 -1.16
CA TRP A 53 15.56 14.66 0.04
C TRP A 53 15.03 16.05 -0.32
N LEU A 54 15.75 16.78 -1.17
CA LEU A 54 15.36 18.11 -1.66
C LEU A 54 14.04 18.06 -2.43
N VAL A 55 13.90 17.11 -3.36
CA VAL A 55 12.66 16.91 -4.13
C VAL A 55 11.49 16.61 -3.20
N ARG A 56 11.69 15.82 -2.14
CA ARG A 56 10.63 15.51 -1.18
C ARG A 56 10.17 16.74 -0.41
N VAL A 57 11.10 17.55 0.09
CA VAL A 57 10.73 18.80 0.77
C VAL A 57 10.05 19.80 -0.16
N ALA A 58 10.47 19.88 -1.43
CA ALA A 58 9.81 20.73 -2.42
C ALA A 58 8.35 20.29 -2.63
N LYS A 59 8.10 19.00 -2.91
CA LYS A 59 6.74 18.45 -3.11
C LYS A 59 5.80 18.77 -1.93
N TRP A 60 6.30 18.65 -0.70
CA TRP A 60 5.49 18.90 0.51
C TRP A 60 5.32 20.40 0.81
N SER A 61 6.21 21.24 0.31
CA SER A 61 6.08 22.70 0.43
C SER A 61 5.08 23.25 -0.58
N ASP A 62 4.99 22.64 -1.77
CA ASP A 62 4.08 23.05 -2.84
C ASP A 62 2.62 22.59 -2.59
N GLY A 63 2.42 21.51 -1.81
CA GLY A 63 1.11 20.99 -1.41
C GLY A 63 0.42 21.72 -0.25
N CYS A 64 1.15 22.59 0.47
CA CYS A 64 0.58 23.42 1.53
C CYS A 64 -0.27 24.58 0.95
N SER A 65 -1.43 24.28 0.37
CA SER A 65 -2.40 25.33 0.05
C SER A 65 -3.02 25.88 1.34
N ILE A 66 -3.25 27.19 1.41
CA ILE A 66 -3.75 27.94 2.59
C ILE A 66 -5.23 27.61 2.91
N LEU A 67 -5.83 26.64 2.20
CA LEU A 67 -7.20 26.20 2.42
C LEU A 67 -7.18 25.13 3.51
N ASP A 68 -8.13 25.19 4.46
CA ASP A 68 -8.34 24.19 5.52
C ASP A 68 -8.56 22.79 4.92
N THR A 69 -7.49 22.11 4.54
CA THR A 69 -7.51 20.69 4.18
C THR A 69 -7.39 19.88 5.45
N ASP A 70 -8.24 18.86 5.58
CA ASP A 70 -8.18 17.92 6.69
C ASP A 70 -6.77 17.32 6.81
N ILE A 71 -6.23 17.31 8.03
CA ILE A 71 -4.87 16.85 8.35
C ILE A 71 -4.63 15.42 7.81
N GLU A 72 -5.65 14.58 7.81
CA GLU A 72 -5.59 13.21 7.28
C GLU A 72 -5.41 13.18 5.76
N SER A 73 -6.06 14.11 5.03
CA SER A 73 -5.91 14.21 3.57
C SER A 73 -4.50 14.68 3.21
N GLU A 74 -3.98 15.70 3.91
CA GLU A 74 -2.60 16.17 3.71
C GLU A 74 -1.58 15.06 4.03
N LEU A 75 -1.81 14.28 5.10
CA LEU A 75 -0.96 13.15 5.46
C LEU A 75 -0.97 12.08 4.37
N LEU A 76 -2.13 11.71 3.84
CA LEU A 76 -2.25 10.71 2.77
C LEU A 76 -1.53 11.17 1.50
N GLU A 77 -1.67 12.44 1.12
CA GLU A 77 -0.95 13.01 -0.02
C GLU A 77 0.57 13.00 0.17
N ASN A 78 1.04 13.37 1.37
CA ASN A 78 2.46 13.35 1.73
C ASN A 78 3.05 11.94 1.74
N LEU A 79 2.31 10.97 2.29
CA LEU A 79 2.69 9.55 2.26
C LEU A 79 2.72 9.02 0.84
N GLN A 80 1.69 9.31 0.05
CA GLN A 80 1.64 8.92 -1.36
C GLN A 80 2.84 9.47 -2.13
N SER A 81 3.15 10.76 -1.99
CA SER A 81 4.26 11.37 -2.70
C SER A 81 5.62 10.79 -2.29
N SER A 82 5.68 10.16 -1.10
CA SER A 82 6.87 9.49 -0.58
C SER A 82 7.01 8.06 -1.09
N LEU A 83 5.92 7.44 -1.53
CA LEU A 83 5.82 6.11 -2.13
C LEU A 83 5.61 6.20 -3.65
N ASP A 84 6.46 6.98 -4.32
CA ASP A 84 6.40 7.23 -5.76
C ASP A 84 7.10 6.09 -6.52
N PHE A 85 6.50 4.89 -6.44
CA PHE A 85 7.00 3.66 -7.05
C PHE A 85 7.03 3.79 -8.59
N LYS A 86 8.22 3.81 -9.17
CA LYS A 86 8.44 4.07 -10.60
C LYS A 86 9.48 3.12 -11.19
N GLY A 87 9.37 2.90 -12.50
CA GLY A 87 10.32 2.08 -13.25
C GLY A 87 10.40 0.67 -12.64
N PRO A 88 11.58 0.20 -12.21
CA PRO A 88 11.74 -1.13 -11.60
C PRO A 88 10.88 -1.37 -10.35
N GLU A 89 10.52 -0.32 -9.61
CA GLU A 89 9.70 -0.44 -8.39
C GLU A 89 8.19 -0.49 -8.69
N MET A 90 7.77 -0.44 -9.96
CA MET A 90 6.34 -0.38 -10.33
C MET A 90 5.54 -1.56 -9.77
N ILE A 91 6.08 -2.78 -9.85
CA ILE A 91 5.43 -4.00 -9.33
C ILE A 91 5.27 -3.90 -7.81
N LEU A 92 6.23 -3.31 -7.09
CA LEU A 92 6.13 -3.09 -5.64
C LEU A 92 4.94 -2.19 -5.29
N GLY A 93 4.67 -1.17 -6.10
CA GLY A 93 3.50 -0.31 -5.96
C GLY A 93 2.18 -1.04 -6.23
N GLU A 94 2.15 -1.93 -7.23
CA GLU A 94 1.00 -2.79 -7.49
C GLU A 94 0.74 -3.75 -6.30
N CYS A 95 1.77 -4.44 -5.82
CA CYS A 95 1.69 -5.30 -4.64
C CYS A 95 1.20 -4.54 -3.40
N PHE A 96 1.69 -3.31 -3.17
CA PHE A 96 1.20 -2.47 -2.08
C PHE A 96 -0.28 -2.11 -2.22
N MET A 97 -0.73 -1.80 -3.44
CA MET A 97 -2.13 -1.48 -3.71
C MET A 97 -3.05 -2.71 -3.54
N ASP A 98 -2.58 -3.92 -3.87
CA ASP A 98 -3.37 -5.15 -3.67
C ASP A 98 -3.75 -5.38 -2.22
N LEU A 99 -2.88 -5.00 -1.28
CA LEU A 99 -3.13 -5.13 0.15
C LEU A 99 -4.40 -4.39 0.59
N GLY A 100 -4.76 -3.30 -0.11
CA GLY A 100 -6.00 -2.57 0.14
C GLY A 100 -7.27 -3.40 -0.07
N SER A 101 -7.18 -4.49 -0.84
CA SER A 101 -8.29 -5.40 -1.11
C SER A 101 -8.63 -6.32 0.06
N PHE A 102 -7.74 -6.45 1.04
CA PHE A 102 -8.03 -7.21 2.24
C PHE A 102 -8.81 -6.35 3.25
N PRO A 103 -9.73 -6.95 4.03
CA PRO A 103 -10.40 -6.28 5.14
C PRO A 103 -9.44 -5.66 6.15
N GLU A 104 -9.93 -4.63 6.83
CA GLU A 104 -9.24 -3.99 7.96
C GLU A 104 -8.96 -5.01 9.08
N ASP A 105 -7.82 -4.86 9.76
CA ASP A 105 -7.34 -5.75 10.84
C ASP A 105 -7.20 -7.25 10.49
N GLN A 106 -7.32 -7.63 9.22
CA GLN A 106 -7.20 -9.03 8.82
C GLN A 106 -5.74 -9.51 8.89
N ARG A 107 -5.55 -10.70 9.46
CA ARG A 107 -4.32 -11.49 9.27
C ARG A 107 -4.33 -12.07 7.87
N ILE A 108 -3.46 -11.55 7.01
CA ILE A 108 -3.35 -12.04 5.63
C ILE A 108 -2.26 -13.11 5.60
N PRO A 109 -2.57 -14.38 5.28
CA PRO A 109 -1.57 -15.41 5.18
C PRO A 109 -0.51 -15.04 4.13
N VAL A 110 0.77 -15.24 4.45
CA VAL A 110 1.85 -14.91 3.50
C VAL A 110 1.70 -15.71 2.20
N ALA A 111 1.37 -17.01 2.30
CA ALA A 111 1.14 -17.86 1.13
C ALA A 111 0.10 -17.26 0.17
N THR A 112 -1.00 -16.70 0.70
CA THR A 112 -2.03 -16.04 -0.12
C THR A 112 -1.46 -14.86 -0.93
N LEU A 113 -0.60 -14.04 -0.32
CA LEU A 113 0.03 -12.92 -1.04
C LEU A 113 1.04 -13.41 -2.09
N ILE A 114 1.83 -14.43 -1.77
CA ILE A 114 2.80 -14.99 -2.71
C ILE A 114 2.08 -15.59 -3.92
N ASP A 115 1.08 -16.43 -3.70
CA ASP A 115 0.30 -17.06 -4.77
C ASP A 115 -0.37 -16.00 -5.66
N MET A 116 -1.07 -15.04 -5.04
CA MET A 116 -1.76 -13.96 -5.76
C MET A 116 -0.78 -13.09 -6.59
N TRP A 117 0.35 -12.67 -6.01
CA TRP A 117 1.31 -11.82 -6.73
C TRP A 117 2.09 -12.59 -7.80
N SER A 118 2.34 -13.87 -7.60
CA SER A 118 2.93 -14.73 -8.63
C SER A 118 2.05 -14.81 -9.85
N GLU A 119 0.75 -15.04 -9.69
CA GLU A 119 -0.18 -15.11 -10.83
C GLU A 119 -0.37 -13.74 -11.51
N LEU A 120 -0.49 -12.65 -10.73
CA LEU A 120 -0.77 -11.32 -11.28
C LEU A 120 0.42 -10.68 -12.01
N TYR A 121 1.64 -10.87 -11.51
CA TYR A 121 2.79 -10.09 -11.97
C TYR A 121 3.89 -10.93 -12.60
N GLU A 122 4.05 -12.20 -12.24
CA GLU A 122 5.17 -12.99 -12.71
C GLU A 122 4.96 -14.52 -12.60
N PRO A 123 4.05 -15.09 -13.43
CA PRO A 123 3.62 -16.50 -13.30
C PRO A 123 4.69 -17.52 -13.70
N VAL A 124 5.88 -17.07 -14.11
CA VAL A 124 6.96 -17.92 -14.64
C VAL A 124 8.04 -18.21 -13.58
N VAL A 125 8.08 -17.43 -12.49
CA VAL A 125 9.09 -17.57 -11.43
C VAL A 125 8.40 -18.02 -10.15
N ASP A 126 8.87 -19.14 -9.59
CA ASP A 126 8.35 -19.85 -8.42
C ASP A 126 8.33 -18.99 -7.14
N GLY A 127 7.42 -18.02 -7.05
CA GLY A 127 7.22 -17.16 -5.88
C GLY A 127 8.34 -16.17 -5.56
N ILE A 128 9.56 -16.34 -6.08
CA ILE A 128 10.76 -15.62 -5.61
C ILE A 128 10.60 -14.10 -5.68
N HIS A 129 10.04 -13.56 -6.77
CA HIS A 129 9.85 -12.11 -6.87
C HIS A 129 8.72 -11.60 -5.98
N ALA A 130 7.65 -12.37 -5.78
CA ALA A 130 6.61 -12.05 -4.80
C ALA A 130 7.17 -12.03 -3.37
N ILE A 131 8.06 -12.98 -3.05
CA ILE A 131 8.77 -13.05 -1.76
C ILE A 131 9.67 -11.82 -1.59
N ALA A 132 10.42 -11.43 -2.63
CA ALA A 132 11.26 -10.24 -2.61
C ALA A 132 10.43 -8.95 -2.43
N ASN A 133 9.31 -8.83 -3.15
CA ASN A 133 8.40 -7.70 -3.01
C ASN A 133 7.80 -7.63 -1.60
N LEU A 134 7.42 -8.76 -1.00
CA LEU A 134 6.94 -8.81 0.38
C LEU A 134 7.98 -8.28 1.37
N HIS A 135 9.23 -8.71 1.22
CA HIS A 135 10.33 -8.22 2.04
C HIS A 135 10.54 -6.72 1.89
N GLU A 136 10.50 -6.19 0.67
CA GLU A 136 10.64 -4.76 0.41
C GLU A 136 9.48 -3.93 0.97
N ILE A 137 8.23 -4.39 0.81
CA ILE A 137 7.04 -3.76 1.43
C ILE A 137 7.19 -3.72 2.95
N ASN A 138 7.62 -4.83 3.57
CA ASN A 138 7.86 -4.89 5.01
C ASN A 138 9.03 -3.97 5.44
N ASN A 139 10.11 -3.91 4.65
CA ASN A 139 11.26 -3.03 4.91
C ASN A 139 10.89 -1.54 4.88
N LEU A 140 9.91 -1.17 4.04
CA LEU A 140 9.32 0.16 3.99
C LEU A 140 8.34 0.45 5.12
N ASN A 141 8.06 -0.51 6.01
CA ASN A 141 7.01 -0.48 7.04
C ASN A 141 5.61 -0.32 6.45
N LEU A 142 5.35 -0.86 5.25
CA LEU A 142 4.02 -0.83 4.65
C LEU A 142 3.10 -1.96 5.14
N VAL A 143 3.72 -3.01 5.69
CA VAL A 143 3.08 -4.09 6.44
C VAL A 143 3.93 -4.45 7.65
N SER A 144 3.36 -5.22 8.57
CA SER A 144 4.09 -5.92 9.63
C SER A 144 4.05 -7.42 9.36
N LEU A 145 5.17 -7.99 8.94
CA LEU A 145 5.33 -9.44 8.79
C LEU A 145 5.51 -10.09 10.16
N VAL A 146 4.68 -11.09 10.46
CA VAL A 146 4.71 -11.88 11.70
C VAL A 146 5.04 -13.32 11.36
N ALA A 147 6.29 -13.71 11.61
CA ALA A 147 6.74 -15.09 11.47
C ALA A 147 6.41 -15.88 12.75
N THR A 148 5.76 -17.04 12.62
CA THR A 148 5.37 -17.87 13.77
C THR A 148 6.45 -18.86 14.19
N ARG A 149 7.40 -19.17 13.30
CA ARG A 149 8.55 -20.04 13.59
C ARG A 149 9.88 -19.31 13.43
N GLN A 150 10.77 -19.55 14.39
CA GLN A 150 12.10 -18.95 14.45
C GLN A 150 13.18 -19.86 13.85
N ASP A 151 12.83 -20.71 12.87
CA ASP A 151 13.82 -21.53 12.16
C ASP A 151 14.36 -20.76 10.95
N VAL A 152 15.48 -20.08 11.21
CA VAL A 152 16.19 -19.15 10.30
C VAL A 152 17.01 -19.89 9.23
N SER A 153 16.65 -21.10 8.80
CA SER A 153 17.58 -21.93 8.01
C SER A 153 17.34 -22.02 6.51
N GLU A 154 16.25 -21.52 5.93
CA GLU A 154 16.10 -21.49 4.47
C GLU A 154 15.59 -20.15 3.97
N VAL A 155 16.47 -19.46 3.24
CA VAL A 155 16.11 -18.33 2.39
C VAL A 155 14.97 -18.78 1.47
N GLY A 156 13.76 -18.28 1.72
CA GLY A 156 12.62 -18.44 0.81
C GLY A 156 11.50 -19.40 1.24
N SER A 157 11.53 -20.00 2.44
CA SER A 157 10.39 -20.82 2.91
C SER A 157 9.60 -20.08 4.00
N TYR A 158 8.49 -19.44 3.61
CA TYR A 158 7.49 -18.97 4.57
C TYR A 158 6.71 -20.15 5.14
N CYS A 159 6.43 -20.11 6.44
CA CYS A 159 5.57 -21.10 7.06
C CYS A 159 4.10 -20.82 6.69
N SER A 160 3.28 -21.86 6.61
CA SER A 160 1.82 -21.73 6.37
C SER A 160 1.08 -20.89 7.42
N GLU A 161 1.72 -20.69 8.57
CA GLU A 161 1.20 -19.92 9.70
C GLU A 161 1.67 -18.46 9.70
N ASP A 162 2.64 -18.10 8.84
CA ASP A 162 3.13 -16.72 8.74
C ASP A 162 2.06 -15.83 8.13
N PHE A 163 1.92 -14.63 8.69
CA PHE A 163 0.93 -13.67 8.21
C PHE A 163 1.48 -12.25 8.24
N VAL A 164 0.84 -11.38 7.48
CA VAL A 164 1.06 -9.94 7.56
C VAL A 164 -0.15 -9.24 8.16
N LEU A 165 0.13 -8.10 8.78
CA LEU A 165 -0.87 -7.11 9.19
C LEU A 165 -0.60 -5.82 8.44
N GLN A 166 -1.65 -5.24 7.86
CA GLN A 166 -1.60 -3.89 7.29
C GLN A 166 -2.29 -2.91 8.24
N HIS A 167 -1.65 -1.78 8.48
CA HIS A 167 -2.23 -0.72 9.31
C HIS A 167 -3.28 0.07 8.53
N ASP A 168 -4.38 0.48 9.18
CA ASP A 168 -5.56 1.10 8.54
C ASP A 168 -5.20 2.33 7.70
N LEU A 169 -4.37 3.25 8.23
CA LEU A 169 -3.83 4.38 7.46
C LEU A 169 -3.17 3.96 6.13
N LEU A 170 -2.44 2.86 6.10
CA LEU A 170 -1.75 2.37 4.90
C LEU A 170 -2.70 1.64 3.96
N ARG A 171 -3.69 0.95 4.52
CA ARG A 171 -4.79 0.35 3.77
C ARG A 171 -5.62 1.44 3.06
N GLU A 172 -5.99 2.49 3.77
CA GLU A 172 -6.69 3.65 3.20
C GLU A 172 -5.83 4.35 2.13
N LEU A 173 -4.52 4.46 2.34
CA LEU A 173 -3.60 4.96 1.33
C LEU A 173 -3.59 4.09 0.06
N ALA A 174 -3.56 2.76 0.20
CA ALA A 174 -3.63 1.83 -0.93
C ALA A 174 -4.96 1.98 -1.68
N ILE A 175 -6.09 2.02 -0.96
CA ILE A 175 -7.42 2.21 -1.54
C ILE A 175 -7.53 3.57 -2.25
N HIS A 176 -7.02 4.64 -1.63
CA HIS A 176 -7.01 5.97 -2.22
C HIS A 176 -6.25 5.98 -3.55
N GLN A 177 -5.09 5.30 -3.63
CA GLN A 177 -4.33 5.17 -4.86
C GLN A 177 -5.10 4.41 -5.95
N CYS A 178 -5.74 3.29 -5.59
CA CYS A 178 -6.58 2.51 -6.51
C CYS A 178 -7.72 3.35 -7.11
N ARG A 179 -8.24 4.33 -6.37
CA ARG A 179 -9.38 5.15 -6.79
C ARG A 179 -9.01 6.30 -7.73
N LYS A 180 -7.72 6.57 -7.95
CA LYS A 180 -7.27 7.67 -8.84
C LYS A 180 -7.58 7.41 -10.32
N GLU A 181 -7.59 6.15 -10.73
CA GLU A 181 -7.99 5.79 -12.09
C GLU A 181 -9.51 5.85 -12.26
N PRO A 182 -10.01 6.21 -13.45
CA PRO A 182 -11.41 6.06 -13.81
C PRO A 182 -11.89 4.64 -13.50
N PHE A 183 -13.12 4.50 -13.03
CA PHE A 183 -13.66 3.24 -12.51
C PHE A 183 -13.44 2.05 -13.45
N GLU A 184 -13.69 2.26 -14.75
CA GLU A 184 -13.60 1.24 -15.79
C GLU A 184 -12.16 0.73 -16.03
N GLN A 185 -11.16 1.52 -15.64
CA GLN A 185 -9.74 1.23 -15.83
C GLN A 185 -9.09 0.66 -14.55
N ARG A 186 -9.81 0.63 -13.44
CA ARG A 186 -9.26 0.20 -12.16
C ARG A 186 -8.94 -1.29 -12.20
N LYS A 187 -7.68 -1.62 -11.95
CA LYS A 187 -7.22 -3.00 -11.77
C LYS A 187 -7.80 -3.65 -10.51
N ARG A 188 -8.17 -2.85 -9.50
CA ARG A 188 -8.69 -3.32 -8.20
C ARG A 188 -10.05 -2.72 -7.93
N LEU A 189 -11.03 -3.59 -7.71
CA LEU A 189 -12.37 -3.20 -7.29
C LEU A 189 -12.60 -3.64 -5.85
N ILE A 190 -12.78 -2.67 -4.96
CA ILE A 190 -13.01 -2.90 -3.53
C ILE A 190 -14.40 -2.36 -3.21
N ILE A 191 -15.30 -3.27 -2.86
CA ILE A 191 -16.73 -3.00 -2.70
C ILE A 191 -17.12 -3.42 -1.29
N ASP A 192 -17.59 -2.46 -0.50
CA ASP A 192 -18.17 -2.71 0.81
C ASP A 192 -19.69 -2.54 0.75
N ILE A 193 -20.42 -3.63 0.95
CA ILE A 193 -21.87 -3.69 0.93
C ILE A 193 -22.39 -3.87 2.34
N SER A 194 -22.41 -2.78 3.09
CA SER A 194 -23.06 -2.67 4.39
C SER A 194 -24.53 -2.26 4.21
N GLY A 195 -25.45 -3.25 4.21
CA GLY A 195 -26.89 -3.05 4.00
C GLY A 195 -27.26 -2.73 2.54
N ASN A 196 -28.48 -2.20 2.30
CA ASN A 196 -28.96 -1.85 0.95
C ASN A 196 -28.53 -0.45 0.47
N ILE A 197 -27.65 0.25 1.21
CA ILE A 197 -27.36 1.68 0.98
C ILE A 197 -26.10 1.88 0.11
N ASN A 198 -25.17 0.93 0.11
CA ASN A 198 -23.87 1.07 -0.55
C ASN A 198 -23.69 0.18 -1.80
N ILE A 199 -24.79 -0.33 -2.36
CA ILE A 199 -24.72 -1.03 -3.65
C ILE A 199 -24.39 0.02 -4.73
N PRO A 200 -23.26 -0.10 -5.44
CA PRO A 200 -22.92 0.87 -6.48
C PRO A 200 -24.00 0.91 -7.55
N LYS A 201 -24.38 2.09 -8.05
CA LYS A 201 -25.47 2.23 -9.05
C LYS A 201 -25.27 1.37 -10.30
N TRP A 202 -24.02 1.22 -10.72
CA TRP A 202 -23.62 0.37 -11.84
C TRP A 202 -23.80 -1.14 -11.59
N TRP A 203 -23.94 -1.56 -10.34
CA TRP A 203 -24.24 -2.95 -9.97
C TRP A 203 -25.68 -3.32 -10.35
N THR A 204 -26.59 -2.35 -10.38
CA THR A 204 -28.01 -2.54 -10.72
C THR A 204 -28.35 -2.18 -12.17
N GLU A 205 -27.43 -1.55 -12.90
CA GLU A 205 -27.58 -1.19 -14.31
C GLU A 205 -26.95 -2.30 -15.17
N GLU A 206 -27.66 -2.82 -16.18
CA GLU A 206 -27.07 -3.71 -17.19
C GLU A 206 -25.98 -2.93 -17.94
N ARG A 207 -24.73 -3.03 -17.48
CA ARG A 207 -23.59 -2.44 -18.18
C ARG A 207 -23.12 -3.37 -19.28
N GLU A 208 -23.09 -2.83 -20.50
CA GLU A 208 -22.54 -3.51 -21.69
C GLU A 208 -21.00 -3.48 -21.73
N GLN A 209 -20.34 -2.65 -20.92
CA GLN A 209 -18.88 -2.47 -20.98
C GLN A 209 -18.13 -3.39 -20.00
N PRO A 210 -17.10 -4.12 -20.47
CA PRO A 210 -16.29 -4.99 -19.63
C PRO A 210 -15.49 -4.19 -18.60
N ILE A 211 -15.31 -4.77 -17.41
CA ILE A 211 -14.48 -4.22 -16.34
C ILE A 211 -13.10 -4.88 -16.43
N ASP A 212 -12.04 -4.08 -16.54
CA ASP A 212 -10.64 -4.55 -16.63
C ASP A 212 -10.01 -4.91 -15.27
N ALA A 213 -10.84 -5.20 -14.27
CA ALA A 213 -10.38 -5.57 -12.94
C ALA A 213 -9.59 -6.88 -12.99
N GLN A 214 -8.49 -6.91 -12.25
CA GLN A 214 -7.67 -8.09 -11.98
C GLN A 214 -8.02 -8.67 -10.61
N LEU A 215 -8.30 -7.80 -9.64
CA LEU A 215 -8.65 -8.16 -8.27
C LEU A 215 -10.00 -7.56 -7.88
N LEU A 216 -10.88 -8.40 -7.33
CA LEU A 216 -12.21 -8.02 -6.86
C LEU A 216 -12.38 -8.44 -5.41
N SER A 217 -12.53 -7.46 -4.52
CA SER A 217 -12.83 -7.66 -3.11
C SER A 217 -14.24 -7.17 -2.80
N ILE A 218 -15.06 -8.07 -2.23
CA ILE A 218 -16.43 -7.79 -1.86
C ILE A 218 -16.60 -8.12 -0.38
N SER A 219 -16.79 -7.08 0.43
CA SER A 219 -17.17 -7.20 1.83
C SER A 219 -18.68 -7.03 1.94
N THR A 220 -19.34 -7.89 2.71
CA THR A 220 -20.81 -7.79 2.94
C THR A 220 -21.10 -7.76 4.43
N GLY A 221 -22.00 -6.87 4.83
CA GLY A 221 -22.50 -6.82 6.21
C GLY A 221 -23.58 -7.87 6.47
N GLU A 222 -23.85 -8.15 7.76
CA GLU A 222 -24.84 -9.15 8.22
C GLU A 222 -26.26 -8.97 7.64
N LYS A 223 -26.60 -7.76 7.18
CA LYS A 223 -27.92 -7.40 6.64
C LYS A 223 -28.01 -7.51 5.12
N PHE A 224 -26.98 -7.99 4.44
CA PHE A 224 -27.01 -8.12 2.98
C PHE A 224 -28.00 -9.21 2.55
N SER A 225 -29.04 -8.80 1.82
CA SER A 225 -30.10 -9.67 1.29
C SER A 225 -30.39 -9.24 -0.14
N SER A 226 -29.57 -9.65 -1.10
CA SER A 226 -29.89 -9.44 -2.52
C SER A 226 -29.25 -10.46 -3.46
N ARG A 227 -29.83 -10.53 -4.67
CA ARG A 227 -29.39 -11.35 -5.82
C ARG A 227 -28.11 -10.75 -6.40
N TRP A 228 -27.08 -11.57 -6.51
CA TRP A 228 -25.83 -11.23 -7.19
C TRP A 228 -26.12 -10.87 -8.65
N CYS A 229 -25.58 -9.75 -9.13
CA CYS A 229 -25.58 -9.44 -10.56
C CYS A 229 -24.46 -10.22 -11.26
N ASN A 230 -24.67 -10.58 -12.52
CA ASN A 230 -23.66 -11.24 -13.33
C ASN A 230 -22.56 -10.23 -13.65
N ILE A 231 -21.53 -10.14 -12.79
CA ILE A 231 -20.29 -9.49 -13.17
C ILE A 231 -19.60 -10.46 -14.12
N LEU A 232 -19.31 -10.00 -15.33
CA LEU A 232 -18.43 -10.70 -16.27
C LEU A 232 -17.07 -10.00 -16.25
N PRO A 233 -16.24 -10.24 -15.21
CA PRO A 233 -14.88 -9.76 -15.26
C PRO A 233 -14.14 -10.48 -16.40
N THR A 234 -13.39 -9.73 -17.19
CA THR A 234 -12.66 -10.31 -18.33
C THR A 234 -11.34 -10.96 -17.91
N LYS A 235 -10.86 -10.74 -16.67
CA LYS A 235 -9.52 -11.14 -16.18
C LYS A 235 -9.41 -11.48 -14.67
N VAL A 236 -10.49 -11.72 -13.94
CA VAL A 236 -10.43 -11.79 -12.45
C VAL A 236 -10.11 -13.18 -11.91
N GLU A 237 -9.20 -13.23 -10.93
CA GLU A 237 -9.11 -14.29 -9.93
C GLU A 237 -9.76 -13.83 -8.61
N GLY A 238 -10.50 -14.73 -7.96
CA GLY A 238 -11.21 -14.45 -6.70
C GLY A 238 -10.32 -14.75 -5.50
N ALA A 239 -10.22 -13.81 -4.55
CA ALA A 239 -9.61 -14.00 -3.24
C ALA A 239 -10.66 -14.41 -2.19
#